data_AF-X1Q0G8-F1
#
_entry.id   AF-X1Q0G8-F1
#
_cell.length_a   1.000
_cell.length_b   1.000
_cell.length_c   1.000
_cell.angle_alpha   90.00
_cell.angle_beta   90.00
_cell.angle_gamma   90.00
#
_symmetry.space_group_name_H-M   'P 1'
#
loop_
_entity.id
_entity.type
_entity.pdbx_description
1 polymer ?
#
loop_
_entity_poly.entity_id
_entity_poly.type
_entity_poly.pdbx_seq_one_letter_code
_entity_poly.pdbx_strand_id
1 'polypeptide(L)' 'KYFAIFTNGKYDQVKIGNGNSEFLVYSKEKGDWVKPEELSGGVIDEFYLAYRLALVKLIFGNKNPPLLLDDPFGNFDS' A
#
# COMPACT_ATOMS: atom_id res chain seq x y z
N LYS A 1 -7.36 1.67 4.02
CA LYS A 1 -8.47 0.75 3.67
C LYS A 1 -8.02 -0.34 2.70
N TYR A 2 -7.62 -0.03 1.46
CA TYR A 2 -7.25 -1.06 0.46
C TYR A 2 -6.09 -1.96 0.93
N PHE A 3 -5.04 -1.38 1.50
CA PHE A 3 -3.88 -2.15 1.97
C PHE A 3 -4.23 -3.17 3.06
N ALA A 4 -5.10 -2.78 4.00
CA ALA A 4 -5.63 -3.68 5.02
C ALA A 4 -6.48 -4.81 4.40
N ILE A 5 -7.18 -4.57 3.29
CA ILE A 5 -7.95 -5.61 2.60
C ILE A 5 -7.00 -6.60 1.92
N PHE A 6 -5.99 -6.11 1.20
CA PHE A 6 -5.05 -6.95 0.46
C PHE A 6 -4.24 -7.85 1.41
N THR A 7 -3.80 -7.29 2.52
CA THR A 7 -2.96 -7.98 3.51
C THR A 7 -3.76 -8.74 4.58
N ASN A 8 -5.06 -8.97 4.37
CA ASN A 8 -5.97 -9.60 5.33
C ASN A 8 -5.86 -9.03 6.77
N GLY A 9 -5.75 -7.71 6.87
CA GLY A 9 -5.66 -6.97 8.14
C GLY A 9 -4.30 -7.01 8.83
N LYS A 10 -3.27 -7.64 8.23
CA LYS A 10 -1.90 -7.65 8.77
C LYS A 10 -1.36 -6.22 8.91
N TYR A 11 -1.62 -5.37 7.92
CA TYR A 11 -1.21 -3.96 7.92
C TYR A 11 -2.41 -3.03 7.74
N ASP A 12 -2.86 -2.42 8.84
CA ASP A 12 -4.05 -1.57 8.90
C ASP A 12 -3.75 -0.09 9.21
N GLN A 13 -2.51 0.25 9.52
CA GLN A 13 -2.07 1.61 9.83
C GLN A 13 -0.92 2.03 8.91
N VAL A 14 -1.12 3.17 8.26
CA VAL A 14 -0.13 3.82 7.38
C VAL A 14 -0.10 5.31 7.73
N LYS A 15 1.09 5.90 7.83
CA LYS A 15 1.29 7.34 8.01
C LYS A 15 2.38 7.86 7.08
N ILE A 16 2.43 9.18 6.93
CA ILE A 16 3.55 9.87 6.30
C ILE A 16 4.48 10.35 7.42
N GLY A 17 5.77 10.02 7.32
CA GLY A 17 6.79 10.43 8.28
C GLY A 17 7.07 11.93 8.25
N ASN A 18 7.62 12.45 9.34
CA ASN A 18 8.03 13.85 9.43
C ASN A 18 9.34 14.04 8.65
N GLY A 19 9.29 14.74 7.52
CA GLY A 19 10.49 15.33 6.93
C GLY A 19 10.76 15.08 5.46
N ASN A 20 10.06 14.17 4.76
CA ASN A 20 10.09 14.06 3.28
C ASN A 20 9.24 12.87 2.80
N SER A 21 7.91 13.01 2.66
CA SER A 21 7.04 12.07 1.90
C SER A 21 7.22 10.56 2.13
N GLU A 22 7.90 10.13 3.21
CA GLU A 22 8.21 8.74 3.48
C GLU A 22 6.98 8.08 4.07
N PHE A 23 6.53 7.00 3.46
CA PHE A 23 5.47 6.20 4.04
C PHE A 23 6.03 5.32 5.15
N LEU A 24 5.24 5.19 6.22
CA LEU A 24 5.51 4.29 7.32
C LEU A 24 4.28 3.41 7.53
N VAL A 25 4.53 2.11 7.65
CA VAL A 25 3.52 1.09 7.93
C VAL A 25 3.77 0.55 9.33
N TYR A 26 2.72 0.45 10.14
CA TYR A 26 2.86 -0.17 11.45
C TYR A 26 2.89 -1.70 11.33
N SER A 27 3.96 -2.32 11.80
CA SER A 27 4.06 -3.78 11.88
C SER A 27 3.69 -4.24 13.28
N LYS A 28 2.53 -4.91 13.40
CA LYS A 28 2.10 -5.53 14.67
C LYS A 28 3.09 -6.59 15.17
N GLU A 29 3.77 -7.25 14.24
CA GLU A 29 4.77 -8.29 14.52
C GLU A 29 6.04 -7.70 15.17
N LYS A 30 6.50 -6.55 14.68
CA LYS A 30 7.67 -5.84 15.23
C LYS A 30 7.33 -4.86 16.36
N GLY A 31 6.05 -4.50 16.51
CA GLY A 31 5.61 -3.47 17.45
C GLY A 31 6.11 -2.06 17.10
N ASP A 32 6.46 -1.81 15.84
CA ASP A 32 7.06 -0.55 15.39
C ASP A 32 6.66 -0.17 13.96
N TRP A 33 6.94 1.07 13.59
CA TRP A 33 6.79 1.62 12.25
C TRP A 33 7.98 1.23 11.38
N VAL A 34 7.69 0.62 10.23
CA VAL A 34 8.69 0.24 9.23
C VAL A 34 8.39 0.93 7.90
N LYS A 35 9.42 1.02 7.06
CA LYS A 35 9.26 1.46 5.68
C LYS A 35 8.61 0.35 4.84
N PRO A 36 7.76 0.66 3.84
CA PRO A 36 7.20 -0.33 2.93
C PRO A 36 8.27 -1.20 2.25
N GLU A 37 9.45 -0.64 1.98
CA GLU A 37 10.60 -1.33 1.39
C GLU A 37 11.20 -2.42 2.29
N GLU A 38 10.85 -2.45 3.58
CA GLU A 38 11.24 -3.50 4.52
C GLU A 38 10.24 -4.65 4.58
N LEU A 39 9.13 -4.57 3.84
CA LEU A 39 8.11 -5.62 3.76
C LEU A 39 8.50 -6.65 2.69
N SER A 40 7.81 -7.79 2.65
CA SER A 40 8.06 -8.79 1.60
C SER A 40 7.72 -8.22 0.22
N GLY A 41 8.35 -8.78 -0.83
CA GLY A 41 8.12 -8.38 -2.23
C GLY A 41 6.65 -8.30 -2.62
N GLY A 42 5.86 -9.34 -2.32
CA GLY A 42 4.42 -9.30 -2.59
C GLY A 42 3.67 -8.20 -1.83
N VAL A 43 4.07 -7.90 -0.58
CA VAL A 43 3.40 -6.88 0.23
C VAL A 43 3.71 -5.46 -0.25
N ILE A 44 4.91 -5.20 -0.77
CA ILE A 44 5.23 -3.88 -1.34
C ILE A 44 4.44 -3.61 -2.62
N ASP A 45 4.21 -4.63 -3.45
CA ASP A 45 3.33 -4.51 -4.63
C ASP A 45 1.89 -4.19 -4.21
N GLU A 46 1.36 -4.91 -3.22
CA GLU A 46 0.05 -4.64 -2.62
C GLU A 46 -0.04 -3.23 -2.04
N PHE A 47 1.02 -2.75 -1.38
CA PHE A 47 1.10 -1.40 -0.83
C PHE A 47 0.96 -0.34 -1.93
N TYR A 48 1.74 -0.45 -3.00
CA TYR A 48 1.70 0.52 -4.09
C TYR A 48 0.40 0.47 -4.87
N LEU A 49 -0.18 -0.71 -5.09
CA LEU A 49 -1.52 -0.83 -5.68
C LEU A 49 -2.58 -0.15 -4.78
N ALA A 50 -2.56 -0.42 -3.47
CA ALA A 50 -3.49 0.18 -2.53
C ALA A 50 -3.39 1.71 -2.49
N TYR A 51 -2.17 2.24 -2.57
CA TYR A 51 -1.90 3.67 -2.65
C TYR A 51 -2.45 4.29 -3.94
N ARG A 52 -2.18 3.68 -5.10
CA ARG A 52 -2.71 4.14 -6.39
C ARG A 52 -4.25 4.15 -6.41
N LEU A 53 -4.90 3.12 -5.85
CA LEU A 53 -6.36 3.08 -5.73
C LEU A 53 -6.90 4.17 -4.79
N ALA A 54 -6.20 4.47 -3.69
CA ALA A 54 -6.55 5.57 -2.81
C ALA A 54 -6.44 6.92 -3.52
N LEU A 55 -5.40 7.13 -4.34
CA LEU A 55 -5.23 8.31 -5.17
C LEU A 55 -6.31 8.43 -6.24
N VAL A 56 -6.66 7.34 -6.93
CA VAL A 56 -7.77 7.33 -7.90
C VAL A 56 -9.06 7.79 -7.21
N LYS A 57 -9.37 7.25 -6.04
CA LYS A 57 -10.55 7.67 -5.28
C LYS A 57 -10.48 9.14 -4.86
N LEU A 58 -9.30 9.64 -4.49
CA LEU A 58 -9.10 11.04 -4.12
C LEU A 58 -9.32 11.99 -5.31
N ILE A 59 -8.77 11.65 -6.47
CA ILE A 59 -8.79 12.50 -7.68
C ILE A 59 -10.16 12.44 -8.39
N PHE A 60 -10.73 11.25 -8.52
CA PHE A 60 -11.95 11.02 -9.30
C PHE A 60 -13.22 10.98 -8.44
N GLY A 61 -13.09 10.95 -7.12
CA GLY A 61 -14.21 10.93 -6.18
C GLY A 61 -15.08 9.69 -6.38
N ASN A 62 -16.34 9.90 -6.79
CA ASN A 62 -17.31 8.84 -7.07
C ASN A 62 -17.29 8.36 -8.53
N LYS A 63 -16.42 8.90 -9.38
CA LYS A 63 -16.22 8.42 -10.75
C LYS A 63 -15.29 7.21 -10.71
N ASN A 64 -15.60 6.20 -11.52
CA ASN A 64 -14.81 4.98 -11.66
C ASN A 64 -14.13 4.98 -13.04
N PRO A 65 -12.97 5.64 -13.20
CA PRO A 65 -12.25 5.58 -14.46
C PRO A 65 -11.79 4.15 -14.74
N PRO A 66 -11.63 3.75 -16.02
CA PRO A 66 -10.97 2.50 -16.33
C PRO A 66 -9.54 2.50 -15.76
N LEU A 67 -9.12 1.37 -15.20
CA LEU A 67 -7.78 1.17 -14.69
C LEU A 67 -7.03 0.22 -15.62
N LEU A 68 -5.90 0.67 -16.15
CA LEU A 68 -4.96 -0.16 -16.89
C LEU A 68 -3.79 -0.46 -15.97
N LEU A 69 -3.55 -1.74 -15.72
CA LEU A 69 -2.48 -2.22 -14.85
C LEU A 69 -1.57 -3.08 -15.70
N ASP A 70 -0.32 -2.65 -15.89
CA ASP A 70 0.71 -3.44 -16.54
C ASP A 70 1.55 -4.12 -15.45
N ASP A 71 1.47 -5.44 -15.39
CA ASP A 71 2.12 -6.31 -14.41
C ASP A 71 2.21 -5.74 -12.97
N PRO A 72 1.07 -5.50 -12.28
CA PRO A 72 1.06 -4.84 -10.97
C PRO A 72 1.61 -5.68 -9.81
N PHE A 73 2.00 -6.93 -10.07
CA PHE A 73 2.33 -7.96 -9.08
C PHE A 73 3.63 -8.70 -9.41
N GLY A 74 4.60 -8.02 -10.03
CA GLY A 74 5.85 -8.65 -10.48
C GLY A 74 6.65 -9.37 -9.39
N ASN A 75 6.43 -9.06 -8.10
CA ASN A 75 7.07 -9.73 -6.96
C ASN A 75 6.17 -10.76 -6.24
N PHE A 76 4.96 -10.98 -6.74
CA PHE A 76 4.04 -11.97 -6.18
C PHE A 76 4.46 -13.35 -6.70
N ASP A 77 4.84 -14.26 -5.78
CA ASP A 77 5.31 -15.63 -6.06
C ASP A 77 6.81 -15.79 -6.45
N SER A 78 7.70 -14.94 -5.91
CA SER A 78 9.17 -15.16 -5.89
C SER A 78 9.68 -15.63 -4.53
#